data_AF-B4EX40-F1
#
_entry.id   AF-B4EX40-F1
#
_cell.length_a   1.000
_cell.length_b   1.000
_cell.length_c   1.000
_cell.angle_alpha   90.00
_cell.angle_beta   90.00
_cell.angle_gamma   90.00
#
_symmetry.space_group_name_H-M   'P 1'
#
loop_
_entity.id
_entity.type
_entity.pdbx_description
1 polymer ?
#
loop_
_entity_poly.entity_id
_entity_poly.type
_entity_poly.pdbx_seq_one_letter_code
_entity_poly.pdbx_strand_id
1 'polypeptide(L)'
;MAKQPEEWHYLNPEFDNTPLEEEEEEEIIWVSKSEIKRDAEALKKLGTELVELSAQELERVPLDEKLLASIKLAQKVQREARRRQIQYIGKLLRNVDEEPIRQALDKLKNRHNQQILVLHKLEDLRTRLIDGGNEVIEEVVALYPMADRQQLRTLIRNAKKEKEANKPPKSFRLLFQYLKDLSESA
;
A
#
# COMPACT_ATOMS: atom_id res chain seq x y z
N MET A 1 29.95 29.00 72.01
CA MET A 1 30.38 29.31 70.63
C MET A 1 29.70 28.34 69.67
N ALA A 2 28.58 28.73 69.08
CA ALA A 2 27.92 27.97 68.02
C ALA A 2 28.36 28.57 66.67
N LYS A 3 28.90 27.72 65.79
CA LYS A 3 29.34 28.10 64.44
C LYS A 3 28.14 28.56 63.63
N GLN A 4 28.21 29.78 63.08
CA GLN A 4 27.21 30.32 62.15
C GLN A 4 27.17 29.47 60.87
N PRO A 5 25.97 29.28 60.25
CA PRO A 5 25.86 28.59 58.98
C PRO A 5 26.48 29.44 57.87
N GLU A 6 27.19 28.81 56.94
CA GLU A 6 27.79 29.44 55.76
C GLU A 6 26.74 30.26 55.01
N GLU A 7 26.98 31.57 54.94
CA GLU A 7 26.30 32.50 54.06
C GLU A 7 26.40 31.98 52.63
N TRP A 8 25.24 31.70 52.03
CA TRP A 8 25.11 31.69 50.58
C TRP A 8 25.49 33.10 50.11
N HIS A 9 26.74 33.29 49.72
CA HIS A 9 27.20 34.49 49.07
C HIS A 9 26.44 34.63 47.74
N TYR A 10 25.34 35.37 47.79
CA TYR A 10 24.82 36.10 46.65
C TYR A 10 25.86 37.16 46.25
N LEU A 11 26.88 36.72 45.52
CA LEU A 11 27.84 37.56 44.82
C LEU A 11 27.55 37.41 43.32
N ASN A 12 26.72 38.29 42.76
CA ASN A 12 27.29 39.41 42.01
C ASN A 12 26.19 40.46 41.71
N PRO A 13 26.24 41.65 42.32
CA PRO A 13 25.38 42.77 42.00
C PRO A 13 26.00 43.57 40.85
N GLU A 14 25.97 43.00 39.65
CA GLU A 14 26.24 43.70 38.40
C GLU A 14 25.14 43.28 37.43
N PHE A 15 24.01 43.99 37.48
CA PHE A 15 23.05 43.97 36.37
C PHE A 15 23.80 44.53 35.17
N ASP A 16 24.39 43.63 34.38
CA ASP A 16 24.92 43.94 33.07
C ASP A 16 23.75 44.44 32.22
N ASN A 17 23.75 45.75 31.97
CA ASN A 17 22.87 46.42 31.02
C ASN A 17 23.38 46.17 29.59
N THR A 18 23.75 44.93 29.27
CA THR A 18 23.87 44.49 27.88
C THR A 18 22.47 44.64 27.29
N PRO A 19 22.31 45.41 26.19
CA PRO A 19 21.09 45.31 25.41
C PRO A 19 20.92 43.83 25.10
N LEU A 20 19.82 43.23 25.56
CA LEU A 20 19.41 41.94 25.04
C LEU A 20 19.30 42.17 23.54
N GLU A 21 20.27 41.66 22.78
CA GLU A 21 20.09 41.47 21.36
C GLU A 21 18.73 40.79 21.25
N GLU A 22 17.81 41.39 20.48
CA GLU A 22 16.52 40.80 20.19
C GLU A 22 16.82 39.44 19.56
N GLU A 23 16.98 38.41 20.40
CA GLU A 23 17.02 37.02 19.99
C GLU A 23 15.70 36.88 19.25
N GLU A 24 15.78 36.84 17.91
CA GLU A 24 14.64 36.60 17.03
C GLU A 24 13.86 35.47 17.71
N GLU A 25 12.68 35.80 18.27
CA GLU A 25 11.86 34.83 18.99
C GLU A 25 11.53 33.74 17.98
N GLU A 26 12.34 32.68 17.95
CA GLU A 26 12.09 31.53 17.11
C GLU A 26 10.71 31.02 17.53
N GLU A 27 9.69 31.23 16.69
CA GLU A 27 8.33 30.78 16.95
C GLU A 27 8.40 29.28 17.27
N ILE A 28 8.26 28.93 18.55
CA ILE A 28 8.25 27.54 18.99
C ILE A 28 6.97 26.92 18.43
N ILE A 29 7.08 26.22 17.30
CA ILE A 29 5.99 25.45 16.73
C ILE A 29 5.61 24.35 17.73
N TRP A 30 4.55 24.57 18.49
CA TRP A 30 4.06 23.61 19.47
C TRP A 30 3.27 22.50 18.76
N VAL A 31 3.99 21.44 18.36
CA VAL A 31 3.35 20.23 17.83
C VAL A 31 2.64 19.49 18.96
N SER A 32 1.35 19.23 18.80
CA SER A 32 0.56 18.56 19.85
C SER A 32 1.05 17.12 20.08
N LYS A 33 1.01 16.63 21.33
CA LYS A 33 1.33 15.21 21.63
C LYS A 33 0.51 14.23 20.79
N SER A 34 -0.72 14.60 20.45
CA SER A 34 -1.63 13.83 19.61
C SER A 34 -1.18 13.75 18.15
N GLU A 35 -0.52 14.79 17.63
CA GLU A 35 0.04 14.84 16.28
C GLU A 35 1.29 13.98 16.15
N ILE A 36 2.25 14.14 17.07
CA ILE A 36 3.44 13.28 17.14
C ILE A 36 3.05 11.79 17.18
N LYS A 37 1.98 11.45 17.91
CA LYS A 37 1.46 10.08 17.98
C LYS A 37 0.86 9.63 16.64
N ARG A 38 0.09 10.49 15.97
CA ARG A 38 -0.50 10.20 14.65
C ARG A 38 0.58 9.96 13.59
N ASP A 39 1.60 10.81 13.55
CA ASP A 39 2.71 10.68 12.59
C ASP A 39 3.50 9.40 12.82
N ALA A 40 3.78 9.09 14.10
CA ALA A 40 4.43 7.84 14.47
C ALA A 40 3.64 6.60 14.04
N GLU A 41 2.32 6.63 14.16
CA GLU A 41 1.43 5.55 13.74
C GLU A 41 1.36 5.45 12.21
N ALA A 42 1.31 6.57 11.50
CA ALA A 42 1.34 6.64 10.04
C ALA A 42 2.62 6.04 9.46
N LEU A 43 3.79 6.39 10.02
CA LEU A 43 5.09 5.84 9.63
C LEU A 43 5.20 4.34 9.92
N LYS A 44 4.67 3.89 11.05
CA LYS A 44 4.63 2.45 11.38
C LYS A 44 3.75 1.68 10.40
N LYS A 45 2.61 2.25 10.00
CA LYS A 45 1.74 1.66 8.98
C LYS A 45 2.44 1.60 7.63
N LEU A 46 3.09 2.69 7.20
CA LEU A 46 3.92 2.72 5.99
C LEU A 46 5.00 1.62 6.02
N GLY A 47 5.71 1.49 7.14
CA GLY A 47 6.70 0.43 7.34
C GLY A 47 6.12 -0.97 7.25
N THR A 48 4.87 -1.18 7.69
CA THR A 48 4.19 -2.48 7.58
C THR A 48 3.84 -2.79 6.13
N GLU A 49 3.30 -1.81 5.39
CA GLU A 49 2.98 -1.95 3.97
C GLU A 49 4.23 -2.31 3.14
N LEU A 50 5.36 -1.64 3.41
CA LEU A 50 6.63 -1.95 2.74
C LEU A 50 7.12 -3.38 2.99
N VAL A 51 6.91 -3.92 4.21
CA VAL A 51 7.32 -5.30 4.54
C VAL A 51 6.44 -6.33 3.83
N GLU A 52 5.23 -5.98 3.44
CA GLU A 52 4.29 -6.88 2.76
C GLU A 52 4.50 -6.93 1.24
N LEU A 53 5.27 -6.00 0.67
CA LEU A 53 5.63 -6.01 -0.75
C LEU A 53 6.50 -7.22 -1.13
N SER A 54 6.29 -7.75 -2.32
CA SER A 54 7.18 -8.72 -2.94
C SER A 54 8.54 -8.11 -3.29
N ALA A 55 9.55 -8.96 -3.56
CA ALA A 55 10.88 -8.50 -3.95
C ALA A 55 10.86 -7.60 -5.20
N GLN A 56 10.04 -7.96 -6.20
CA GLN A 56 9.88 -7.19 -7.44
C GLN A 56 9.19 -5.83 -7.23
N GLU A 57 8.31 -5.74 -6.24
CA GLU A 57 7.64 -4.48 -5.90
C GLU A 57 8.60 -3.55 -5.15
N LEU A 58 9.42 -4.08 -4.24
CA LEU A 58 10.42 -3.31 -3.50
C LEU A 58 11.47 -2.68 -4.43
N GLU A 59 11.85 -3.35 -5.51
CA GLU A 59 12.76 -2.80 -6.52
C GLU A 59 12.23 -1.53 -7.21
N ARG A 60 10.91 -1.28 -7.16
CA ARG A 60 10.27 -0.10 -7.74
C ARG A 60 10.07 1.03 -6.74
N VAL A 61 10.38 0.82 -5.47
CA VAL A 61 10.25 1.83 -4.41
C VAL A 61 11.63 2.46 -4.16
N PRO A 62 11.74 3.80 -4.14
CA PRO A 62 13.01 4.47 -3.87
C PRO A 62 13.37 4.34 -2.38
N LEU A 63 14.15 3.30 -2.05
CA LEU A 63 14.57 3.00 -0.69
C LEU A 63 16.09 3.10 -0.58
N ASP A 64 16.59 3.71 0.50
CA ASP A 64 18.02 3.64 0.81
C ASP A 64 18.43 2.20 1.22
N GLU A 65 19.73 1.93 1.19
CA GLU A 65 20.27 0.59 1.46
C GLU A 65 19.89 0.09 2.87
N LYS A 66 19.90 1.00 3.87
CA LYS A 66 19.66 0.68 5.27
C LYS A 66 18.20 0.30 5.52
N LEU A 67 17.27 1.02 4.93
CA LEU A 67 15.83 0.80 4.99
C LEU A 67 15.48 -0.49 4.24
N LEU A 68 16.03 -0.68 3.05
CA LEU A 68 15.85 -1.91 2.27
C LEU A 68 16.34 -3.15 3.03
N ALA A 69 17.54 -3.09 3.62
CA ALA A 69 18.07 -4.17 4.45
C ALA A 69 17.17 -4.46 5.67
N SER A 70 16.67 -3.40 6.30
CA SER A 70 15.76 -3.51 7.45
C SER A 70 14.41 -4.14 7.08
N ILE A 71 13.86 -3.81 5.91
CA ILE A 71 12.63 -4.41 5.37
C ILE A 71 12.85 -5.90 5.05
N LYS A 72 13.93 -6.24 4.33
CA LYS A 72 14.27 -7.64 4.02
C LYS A 72 14.47 -8.49 5.27
N LEU A 73 15.02 -7.92 6.34
CA LEU A 73 15.11 -8.61 7.62
C LEU A 73 13.73 -8.87 8.21
N ALA A 74 12.83 -7.87 8.19
CA ALA A 74 11.46 -8.00 8.70
C ALA A 74 10.65 -9.09 7.98
N GLN A 75 10.91 -9.29 6.68
CA GLN A 75 10.26 -10.34 5.88
C GLN A 75 10.69 -11.76 6.25
N LYS A 76 11.91 -11.93 6.79
CA LYS A 76 12.46 -13.24 7.18
C LYS A 76 12.07 -13.69 8.58
N VAL A 77 11.92 -12.73 9.49
CA VAL A 77 11.64 -13.01 10.90
C VAL A 77 10.13 -13.09 11.18
N GLN A 78 9.75 -13.70 12.31
CA GLN A 78 8.36 -13.95 12.66
C GLN A 78 7.99 -13.37 14.03
N ARG A 79 6.68 -13.25 14.29
CA ARG A 79 6.09 -12.88 15.60
C ARG A 79 6.70 -11.60 16.18
N GLU A 80 7.30 -11.71 17.38
CA GLU A 80 7.86 -10.58 18.13
C GLU A 80 9.05 -9.92 17.42
N ALA A 81 9.91 -10.72 16.76
CA ALA A 81 11.04 -10.19 16.02
C ALA A 81 10.56 -9.34 14.84
N ARG A 82 9.54 -9.79 14.09
CA ARG A 82 8.91 -8.99 13.02
C ARG A 82 8.32 -7.69 13.56
N ARG A 83 7.60 -7.76 14.69
CA ARG A 83 7.01 -6.58 15.34
C ARG A 83 8.06 -5.54 15.71
N ARG A 84 9.17 -5.94 16.32
CA ARG A 84 10.27 -5.03 16.69
C ARG A 84 10.96 -4.45 15.46
N GLN A 85 11.16 -5.27 14.42
CA GLN A 85 11.77 -4.79 13.18
C GLN A 85 10.91 -3.75 12.48
N ILE A 86 9.59 -3.92 12.44
CA ILE A 86 8.66 -2.91 11.90
C ILE A 86 8.73 -1.60 12.70
N GLN A 87 8.85 -1.67 14.04
CA GLN A 87 9.02 -0.46 14.86
C GLN A 87 10.33 0.26 14.54
N TYR A 88 11.42 -0.48 14.31
CA TYR A 88 12.70 0.09 13.91
C TYR A 88 12.61 0.74 12.52
N ILE A 89 11.95 0.09 11.56
CA ILE A 89 11.65 0.67 10.23
C ILE A 89 10.88 1.99 10.39
N GLY A 90 9.85 2.02 11.24
CA GLY A 90 9.10 3.25 11.52
C GLY A 90 9.94 4.36 12.13
N LYS A 91 11.02 4.04 12.88
CA LYS A 91 12.00 5.03 13.35
C LYS A 91 12.91 5.52 12.22
N LEU A 92 13.33 4.63 11.32
CA LEU A 92 14.15 5.01 10.16
C LEU A 92 13.40 5.96 9.23
N LEU A 93 12.11 5.68 8.97
CA LEU A 93 11.26 6.50 8.11
C LEU A 93 11.08 7.94 8.61
N ARG A 94 11.29 8.22 9.91
CA ARG A 94 11.24 9.60 10.44
C ARG A 94 12.34 10.50 9.88
N ASN A 95 13.45 9.92 9.43
CA ASN A 95 14.63 10.65 8.99
C ASN A 95 14.76 10.66 7.45
N VAL A 96 13.71 10.23 6.74
CA VAL A 96 13.68 10.09 5.28
C VAL A 96 12.49 10.86 4.76
N ASP A 97 12.62 11.48 3.58
CA ASP A 97 11.46 11.99 2.86
C ASP A 97 10.59 10.81 2.40
N GLU A 98 9.44 10.64 3.04
CA GLU A 98 8.53 9.53 2.78
C GLU A 98 7.64 9.77 1.54
N GLU A 99 7.57 10.98 1.00
CA GLU A 99 6.66 11.33 -0.10
C GLU A 99 6.95 10.50 -1.38
N PRO A 100 8.20 10.34 -1.84
CA PRO A 100 8.51 9.46 -2.98
C PRO A 100 8.14 7.99 -2.74
N ILE A 101 8.26 7.51 -1.49
CA ILE A 101 7.92 6.15 -1.10
C ILE A 101 6.39 5.95 -1.17
N ARG A 102 5.62 6.91 -0.65
CA ARG A 102 4.15 6.90 -0.70
C ARG A 102 3.65 6.91 -2.15
N GLN A 103 4.20 7.80 -2.98
CA GLN A 103 3.83 7.86 -4.40
C GLN A 103 4.13 6.56 -5.15
N ALA A 104 5.27 5.91 -4.85
CA ALA A 104 5.59 4.61 -5.43
C ALA A 104 4.59 3.53 -5.01
N LEU A 105 4.21 3.48 -3.73
CA LEU A 105 3.19 2.58 -3.22
C LEU A 105 1.82 2.82 -3.87
N ASP A 106 1.41 4.07 -4.03
CA ASP A 106 0.13 4.41 -4.64
C ASP A 106 0.08 3.99 -6.11
N LYS A 107 1.17 4.15 -6.86
CA LYS A 107 1.28 3.65 -8.24
C LYS A 107 1.16 2.13 -8.30
N LEU A 108 1.80 1.40 -7.38
CA LEU A 108 1.69 -0.05 -7.29
C LEU A 108 0.26 -0.49 -6.98
N LYS A 109 -0.38 0.11 -5.97
CA LYS A 109 -1.76 -0.17 -5.58
C LYS A 109 -2.74 0.16 -6.69
N ASN A 110 -2.57 1.30 -7.37
CA ASN A 110 -3.43 1.67 -8.48
C ASN A 110 -3.35 0.63 -9.61
N ARG A 111 -2.15 0.20 -9.99
CA ARG A 111 -1.98 -0.88 -10.98
C ARG A 111 -2.67 -2.18 -10.55
N HIS A 112 -2.53 -2.58 -9.29
CA HIS A 112 -3.19 -3.78 -8.76
C HIS A 112 -4.72 -3.63 -8.79
N ASN A 113 -5.24 -2.48 -8.36
CA ASN A 113 -6.66 -2.18 -8.38
C ASN A 113 -7.22 -2.18 -9.81
N GLN A 114 -6.49 -1.63 -10.77
CA GLN A 114 -6.86 -1.68 -12.19
C GLN A 114 -6.95 -3.12 -12.69
N GLN A 115 -5.98 -3.98 -12.34
CA GLN A 115 -6.02 -5.40 -12.68
C GLN A 115 -7.23 -6.11 -12.06
N ILE A 116 -7.52 -5.86 -10.77
CA ILE A 116 -8.71 -6.39 -10.09
C ILE A 116 -9.99 -5.96 -10.80
N LEU A 117 -10.11 -4.67 -11.15
CA LEU A 117 -11.27 -4.14 -11.86
C LEU A 117 -11.47 -4.80 -13.22
N VAL A 118 -10.40 -5.04 -13.98
CA VAL A 118 -10.46 -5.78 -15.25
C VAL A 118 -10.96 -7.21 -15.01
N LEU A 119 -10.42 -7.91 -14.01
CA LEU A 119 -10.86 -9.27 -13.69
C LEU A 119 -12.35 -9.32 -13.33
N HIS A 120 -12.84 -8.41 -12.50
CA HIS A 120 -14.26 -8.32 -12.16
C HIS A 120 -15.14 -8.02 -13.38
N LYS A 121 -14.71 -7.15 -14.30
CA LYS A 121 -15.42 -6.92 -15.57
C LYS A 121 -15.53 -8.20 -16.40
N LEU A 122 -14.47 -9.01 -16.45
CA LEU A 122 -14.50 -10.31 -17.16
C LEU A 122 -15.39 -11.34 -16.45
N GLU A 123 -15.42 -11.34 -15.11
CA GLU A 123 -16.34 -12.19 -14.32
C GLU A 123 -17.81 -11.84 -14.57
N ASP A 124 -18.13 -10.55 -14.63
CA ASP A 124 -19.46 -10.05 -14.96
C ASP A 124 -19.82 -10.40 -16.41
N LEU A 125 -18.94 -10.13 -17.37
CA LEU A 125 -19.13 -10.44 -18.78
C LEU A 125 -19.39 -11.93 -19.03
N ARG A 126 -18.67 -12.82 -18.34
CA ARG A 126 -18.93 -14.27 -18.36
C ARG A 126 -20.35 -14.59 -17.89
N THR A 127 -20.80 -13.98 -16.80
CA THR A 127 -22.13 -14.20 -16.24
C THR A 127 -23.19 -13.72 -17.22
N ARG A 128 -23.01 -12.52 -17.78
CA ARG A 128 -23.88 -11.96 -18.83
C ARG A 128 -23.92 -12.83 -20.08
N LEU A 129 -22.81 -13.40 -20.54
CA LEU A 129 -22.78 -14.32 -21.69
C LEU A 129 -23.59 -15.59 -21.44
N ILE A 130 -23.53 -16.12 -20.21
CA ILE A 130 -24.33 -17.27 -19.83
C ILE A 130 -25.81 -16.87 -19.81
N ASP A 131 -26.19 -15.76 -19.19
CA ASP A 131 -27.60 -15.44 -19.05
C ASP A 131 -28.23 -14.91 -20.36
N GLY A 132 -27.55 -13.99 -21.07
CA GLY A 132 -28.03 -13.32 -22.28
C GLY A 132 -27.72 -13.99 -23.61
N GLY A 133 -26.79 -14.96 -23.66
CA GLY A 133 -26.51 -15.72 -24.88
C GLY A 133 -26.03 -14.85 -26.06
N ASN A 134 -26.73 -14.89 -27.19
CA ASN A 134 -26.24 -14.33 -28.47
C ASN A 134 -26.08 -12.81 -28.47
N GLU A 135 -26.95 -12.07 -27.78
CA GLU A 135 -26.88 -10.60 -27.75
C GLU A 135 -25.55 -10.14 -27.14
N VAL A 136 -25.14 -10.77 -26.04
CA VAL A 136 -23.87 -10.49 -25.37
C VAL A 136 -22.68 -10.99 -26.18
N ILE A 137 -22.83 -12.06 -26.98
CA ILE A 137 -21.77 -12.50 -27.89
C ILE A 137 -21.44 -11.42 -28.92
N GLU A 138 -22.45 -10.72 -29.47
CA GLU A 138 -22.20 -9.62 -30.39
C GLU A 138 -21.48 -8.45 -29.71
N GLU A 139 -21.82 -8.12 -28.45
CA GLU A 139 -21.09 -7.14 -27.65
C GLU A 139 -19.62 -7.53 -27.46
N VAL A 140 -19.34 -8.81 -27.16
CA VAL A 140 -17.99 -9.32 -26.98
C VAL A 140 -17.19 -9.27 -28.27
N VAL A 141 -17.78 -9.61 -29.40
CA VAL A 141 -17.09 -9.54 -30.71
C VAL A 141 -16.87 -8.09 -31.14
N ALA A 142 -17.76 -7.16 -30.78
CA ALA A 142 -17.54 -5.74 -31.01
C ALA A 142 -16.36 -5.20 -30.18
N LEU A 143 -16.19 -5.66 -28.94
CA LEU A 143 -15.06 -5.30 -28.07
C LEU A 143 -13.76 -6.01 -28.46
N TYR A 144 -13.85 -7.27 -28.88
CA TYR A 144 -12.72 -8.13 -29.23
C TYR A 144 -12.96 -8.75 -30.61
N PRO A 145 -12.59 -8.05 -31.71
CA PRO A 145 -12.85 -8.52 -33.07
C PRO A 145 -12.25 -9.88 -33.44
N MET A 146 -11.21 -10.31 -32.70
CA MET A 146 -10.55 -11.60 -32.87
C MET A 146 -11.29 -12.76 -32.16
N ALA A 147 -12.41 -12.49 -31.48
CA ALA A 147 -13.17 -13.51 -30.75
C ALA A 147 -13.89 -14.49 -31.70
N ASP A 148 -13.73 -15.78 -31.44
CA ASP A 148 -14.42 -16.86 -32.13
C ASP A 148 -15.83 -17.03 -31.55
N ARG A 149 -16.81 -16.56 -32.34
CA ARG A 149 -18.25 -16.66 -32.06
C ARG A 149 -18.69 -18.10 -31.76
N GLN A 150 -18.17 -19.08 -32.51
CA GLN A 150 -18.57 -20.47 -32.37
C GLN A 150 -17.98 -21.10 -31.10
N GLN A 151 -16.75 -20.72 -30.74
CA GLN A 151 -16.14 -21.11 -29.47
C GLN A 151 -16.93 -20.56 -28.28
N LEU A 152 -17.30 -19.27 -28.30
CA LEU A 152 -18.13 -18.64 -27.26
C LEU A 152 -19.47 -19.37 -27.10
N ARG A 153 -20.20 -19.60 -28.20
CA ARG A 153 -21.48 -20.33 -28.20
C ARG A 153 -21.36 -21.72 -27.58
N THR A 154 -20.27 -22.42 -27.90
CA THR A 154 -20.01 -23.77 -27.39
C THR A 154 -19.75 -23.76 -25.88
N LEU A 155 -18.90 -22.84 -25.41
CA LEU A 155 -18.59 -22.68 -23.99
C LEU A 155 -19.83 -22.28 -23.18
N ILE A 156 -20.63 -21.33 -23.68
CA ILE A 156 -21.87 -20.88 -23.04
C ILE A 156 -22.87 -22.04 -22.90
N ARG A 157 -23.14 -22.77 -23.99
CA ARG A 157 -24.06 -23.91 -23.97
C ARG A 157 -23.60 -24.99 -22.99
N ASN A 158 -22.30 -25.30 -22.97
CA ASN A 158 -21.76 -26.30 -22.05
C ASN A 158 -21.82 -25.83 -20.59
N ALA A 159 -21.54 -24.55 -20.32
CA ALA A 159 -21.64 -23.96 -18.99
C ALA A 159 -23.09 -23.99 -18.46
N LYS A 160 -24.08 -23.68 -19.30
CA LYS A 160 -25.52 -23.84 -18.96
C LYS A 160 -25.86 -25.29 -18.61
N LYS A 161 -25.47 -26.24 -19.46
CA LYS A 161 -25.70 -27.67 -19.24
C LYS A 161 -25.03 -28.19 -17.97
N GLU A 162 -23.83 -27.73 -17.65
CA GLU A 162 -23.12 -28.07 -16.41
C GLU A 162 -23.84 -27.50 -15.19
N LYS A 163 -24.31 -26.25 -15.25
CA LYS A 163 -25.08 -25.60 -14.18
C LYS A 163 -26.40 -26.33 -13.93
N GLU A 164 -27.17 -26.62 -14.97
CA GLU A 164 -28.44 -27.35 -14.89
C GLU A 164 -28.26 -28.78 -14.36
N ALA A 165 -27.18 -29.46 -14.75
CA ALA A 165 -26.88 -30.82 -14.31
C ALA A 165 -26.13 -30.90 -12.96
N ASN A 166 -25.95 -29.78 -12.24
CA ASN A 166 -25.15 -29.69 -11.00
C ASN A 166 -23.76 -30.33 -11.11
N LYS A 167 -23.12 -30.19 -12.28
CA LYS A 167 -21.79 -30.71 -12.54
C LYS A 167 -20.72 -29.69 -12.13
N PRO A 168 -19.48 -30.13 -11.88
CA PRO A 168 -18.36 -29.20 -11.69
C PRO A 168 -18.26 -28.19 -12.85
N PRO A 169 -18.09 -26.88 -12.57
CA PRO A 169 -18.24 -25.80 -13.54
C PRO A 169 -16.99 -25.64 -14.42
N LYS A 170 -16.66 -26.67 -15.22
CA LYS A 170 -15.48 -26.69 -16.08
C LYS A 170 -15.58 -25.65 -17.20
N SER A 171 -16.69 -25.65 -17.93
CA SER A 171 -16.91 -24.73 -19.05
C SER A 171 -17.05 -23.28 -18.59
N PHE A 172 -17.59 -23.05 -17.39
CA PHE A 172 -17.62 -21.73 -16.75
C PHE A 172 -16.20 -21.17 -16.50
N ARG A 173 -15.27 -22.00 -16.03
CA ARG A 173 -13.87 -21.62 -15.85
C ARG A 173 -13.15 -21.40 -17.18
N LEU A 174 -13.39 -22.27 -18.17
CA LEU A 174 -12.82 -22.11 -19.51
C LEU A 174 -13.33 -20.84 -20.22
N LEU A 175 -14.60 -20.47 -20.03
CA LEU A 175 -15.14 -19.22 -20.57
C LEU A 175 -14.42 -18.01 -19.97
N PHE A 176 -14.18 -17.99 -18.65
CA PHE A 176 -13.37 -16.92 -18.04
C PHE A 176 -11.96 -16.85 -18.61
N GLN A 177 -11.28 -18.00 -18.73
CA GLN A 177 -9.94 -18.05 -19.28
C GLN A 177 -9.90 -17.52 -20.72
N TYR A 178 -10.87 -17.91 -21.55
CA TYR A 178 -10.97 -17.42 -22.92
C TYR A 178 -11.18 -15.90 -22.99
N LEU A 179 -12.07 -15.35 -22.17
CA LEU A 179 -12.28 -13.89 -22.10
C LEU A 179 -11.03 -13.15 -21.60
N LYS A 180 -10.29 -13.75 -20.65
CA LYS A 180 -9.03 -13.21 -20.18
C LYS A 180 -7.99 -13.19 -21.31
N ASP A 181 -7.82 -14.29 -22.04
CA ASP A 181 -6.90 -14.39 -23.16
C ASP A 181 -7.24 -13.35 -24.26
N LEU A 182 -8.54 -13.14 -24.55
CA LEU A 182 -9.00 -12.09 -25.47
C LEU A 182 -8.64 -10.69 -24.97
N SER A 183 -8.84 -10.42 -23.68
CA SER A 183 -8.53 -9.11 -23.08
C SER A 183 -7.04 -8.79 -23.01
N GLU A 184 -6.18 -9.81 -22.96
CA GLU A 184 -4.73 -9.68 -22.97
C GLU A 184 -4.15 -9.60 -24.41
N SER A 185 -4.90 -10.09 -25.41
CA SER A 185 -4.50 -10.09 -26.82
C SER A 185 -5.01 -8.88 -27.61
N ALA A 186 -5.87 -8.05 -27.02
CA ALA A 186 -6.44 -6.85 -27.61
C ALA A 186 -5.52 -5.64 -27.42
#